data_AF-A0A519SMF0-F1
#
_entry.id   AF-A0A519SMF0-F1
#
_cell.length_a   1.000
_cell.length_b   1.000
_cell.length_c   1.000
_cell.angle_alpha   90.00
_cell.angle_beta   90.00
_cell.angle_gamma   90.00
#
_symmetry.space_group_name_H-M   'P 1'
#
loop_
_entity.id
_entity.type
_entity.pdbx_description
1 polymer ?
#
loop_
_entity_poly.entity_id
_entity_poly.type
_entity_poly.pdbx_seq_one_letter_code
_entity_poly.pdbx_strand_id
1 'polypeptide(L)'
;MAVFLLRVSFRSQPSGDDFLLAGRVYPAATTIKTGDWLLLGGMKVLIKQVENSAYQGIILTISQDAVETLRRAEIALTKLYGTEIPIESAAQ
;
A
#
# COMPACT_ATOMS: atom_id res chain seq x y z
N MET A 1 7.24 11.80 9.61
CA MET A 1 6.11 10.97 9.15
C MET A 1 6.60 10.14 7.99
N ALA A 2 6.30 8.83 7.96
CA ALA A 2 6.73 7.97 6.88
C ALA A 2 5.73 8.01 5.71
N VAL A 3 6.21 7.85 4.49
CA VAL A 3 5.39 7.82 3.28
C VAL A 3 5.77 6.65 2.39
N PHE A 4 4.78 6.06 1.73
CA PHE A 4 4.92 5.07 0.68
C PHE A 4 4.69 5.74 -0.67
N LEU A 5 5.70 5.75 -1.52
CA LEU A 5 5.62 6.22 -2.89
C LEU A 5 5.19 5.06 -3.80
N LEU A 6 3.91 5.02 -4.18
CA LEU A 6 3.36 4.00 -5.05
C LEU A 6 3.93 4.14 -6.47
N ARG A 7 4.47 3.05 -7.02
CA ARG A 7 5.00 2.99 -8.39
C ARG A 7 4.19 2.10 -9.31
N VAL A 8 3.69 1.00 -8.77
CA VAL A 8 2.86 0.06 -9.51
C VAL A 8 1.90 -0.65 -8.59
N SER A 9 0.71 -0.95 -9.09
CA SER A 9 -0.34 -1.66 -8.40
C SER A 9 -0.87 -2.78 -9.31
N PHE A 10 -0.88 -4.02 -8.85
CA PHE A 10 -1.32 -5.16 -9.66
C PHE A 10 -2.10 -6.16 -8.81
N ARG A 11 -3.03 -6.88 -9.46
CA ARG A 11 -3.79 -7.93 -8.79
C ARG A 11 -2.92 -9.17 -8.63
N SER A 12 -2.94 -9.79 -7.45
CA SER A 12 -2.21 -11.04 -7.23
C SER A 12 -2.97 -12.21 -7.84
N GLN A 13 -2.65 -12.60 -9.08
CA GLN A 13 -3.15 -13.84 -9.68
C GLN A 13 -2.06 -14.92 -9.63
N PRO A 14 -2.39 -16.22 -9.43
CA PRO A 14 -3.73 -16.83 -9.47
C PRO A 14 -4.39 -17.12 -8.10
N SER A 15 -3.70 -16.89 -6.98
CA SER A 15 -4.07 -17.49 -5.69
C SER A 15 -4.82 -16.58 -4.70
N GLY A 16 -5.16 -15.34 -5.06
CA GLY A 16 -5.81 -14.44 -4.12
C GLY A 16 -6.62 -13.32 -4.75
N ASP A 17 -7.65 -12.90 -4.02
CA ASP A 17 -8.40 -11.68 -4.29
C ASP A 17 -7.60 -10.41 -3.93
N ASP A 18 -6.47 -10.56 -3.23
CA ASP A 18 -5.64 -9.46 -2.75
C ASP A 18 -4.95 -8.64 -3.86
N PHE A 19 -4.62 -7.40 -3.52
CA PHE A 19 -3.95 -6.45 -4.39
C PHE A 19 -2.54 -6.14 -3.88
N LEU A 20 -1.60 -6.04 -4.81
CA LEU A 20 -0.19 -5.77 -4.53
C LEU A 20 0.15 -4.35 -4.94
N LEU A 21 0.79 -3.61 -4.05
CA LEU A 21 1.27 -2.25 -4.24
C LEU A 21 2.79 -2.25 -4.11
N ALA A 22 3.50 -2.02 -5.20
CA ALA A 22 4.96 -1.92 -5.18
C ALA A 22 5.42 -0.47 -5.27
N GLY A 23 6.43 -0.15 -4.47
CA GLY A 23 6.88 1.22 -4.28
C GLY A 23 8.09 1.35 -3.39
N ARG A 24 8.33 2.57 -2.89
CA ARG A 24 9.44 2.87 -1.98
C ARG A 24 8.92 3.58 -0.74
N VAL A 25 9.55 3.32 0.40
CA VAL A 25 9.22 4.00 1.65
C VAL A 25 10.26 5.08 1.93
N TYR A 26 9.79 6.22 2.42
CA TYR A 26 10.61 7.36 2.82
C TYR A 26 10.26 7.82 4.24
N PRO A 27 11.26 8.18 5.07
CA PRO A 27 12.70 8.02 4.82
C PRO A 27 13.09 6.53 4.68
N ALA A 28 14.17 6.23 3.95
CA ALA A 28 14.56 4.85 3.63
C ALA A 28 14.87 3.97 4.87
N ALA A 29 15.17 4.60 6.01
CA ALA A 29 15.36 3.92 7.29
C ALA A 29 14.04 3.49 7.97
N THR A 30 12.89 3.84 7.40
CA THR A 30 11.58 3.47 7.98
C THR A 30 11.33 1.98 7.79
N THR A 31 11.05 1.31 8.91
CA THR A 31 10.53 -0.06 8.89
C THR A 31 9.01 -0.02 8.78
N ILE A 32 8.47 -0.60 7.71
CA ILE A 32 7.03 -0.86 7.57
C ILE A 32 6.74 -2.31 7.91
N LYS A 33 5.63 -2.58 8.60
CA LYS A 33 5.26 -3.92 9.06
C LYS A 33 3.81 -4.25 8.73
N THR A 34 3.51 -5.55 8.70
CA THR A 34 2.11 -6.02 8.67
C THR A 34 1.34 -5.43 9.85
N GLY A 35 0.13 -4.96 9.58
CA GLY A 35 -0.72 -4.27 10.57
C GLY A 35 -0.64 -2.75 10.51
N ASP A 36 0.34 -2.18 9.81
CA ASP A 36 0.38 -0.74 9.54
C ASP A 36 -0.72 -0.32 8.54
N TRP A 37 -1.03 0.98 8.51
CA TRP A 37 -2.09 1.56 7.69
C TRP A 37 -1.52 2.50 6.62
N LEU A 38 -2.00 2.35 5.39
CA LEU A 38 -1.86 3.36 4.34
C LEU A 38 -3.00 4.36 4.42
N LEU A 39 -2.68 5.66 4.41
CA LEU A 39 -3.66 6.74 4.42
C LEU A 39 -3.98 7.21 3.00
N LEU A 40 -5.05 6.69 2.42
CA LEU A 40 -5.44 6.91 1.03
C LEU A 40 -6.71 7.76 0.98
N GLY A 41 -6.56 9.05 0.62
CA GLY A 41 -7.69 9.97 0.53
C GLY A 41 -8.49 10.10 1.84
N GLY A 42 -7.81 10.03 3.00
CA GLY A 42 -8.43 10.05 4.32
C GLY A 42 -8.94 8.69 4.82
N MET A 43 -8.82 7.63 4.02
CA MET A 43 -9.16 6.27 4.41
C MET A 43 -7.94 5.50 4.90
N LYS A 44 -8.12 4.66 5.93
CA LYS A 44 -7.08 3.74 6.41
C LYS A 44 -7.20 2.41 5.70
N VAL A 45 -6.14 2.00 5.02
CA VAL A 45 -6.05 0.69 4.34
C VAL A 45 -5.00 -0.18 5.02
N LEU A 46 -5.44 -1.33 5.52
CA LEU A 46 -4.59 -2.25 6.26
C LEU A 46 -3.57 -2.93 5.35
N ILE A 47 -2.32 -2.94 5.78
CA ILE A 47 -1.26 -3.73 5.16
C ILE A 47 -1.30 -5.16 5.72
N LYS A 48 -1.69 -6.11 4.89
CA LYS A 48 -1.75 -7.54 5.23
C LYS A 48 -0.39 -8.21 5.22
N GLN A 49 0.49 -7.79 4.31
CA GLN A 49 1.81 -8.37 4.14
C GLN A 49 2.78 -7.31 3.58
N VAL A 50 4.05 -7.44 3.98
CA VAL A 50 5.16 -6.61 3.50
C VAL A 50 6.24 -7.54 2.96
N GLU A 51 6.65 -7.30 1.73
CA GLU A 51 7.74 -8.02 1.07
C GLU A 51 8.80 -7.04 0.57
N ASN A 52 10.07 -7.33 0.85
CA ASN A 52 11.19 -6.57 0.31
C ASN A 52 11.62 -7.18 -1.03
N SER A 53 11.54 -6.39 -2.09
CA SER A 53 12.00 -6.75 -3.42
C SER A 53 13.26 -5.96 -3.77
N ALA A 54 14.34 -6.67 -4.10
CA ALA A 54 15.60 -6.04 -4.53
C ALA A 54 15.42 -5.11 -5.75
N TYR A 55 14.40 -5.36 -6.57
CA TYR A 55 14.14 -4.60 -7.81
C TYR A 55 13.04 -3.55 -7.62
N GLN A 56 11.94 -3.91 -6.94
CA GLN A 56 10.78 -3.03 -6.83
C GLN A 56 10.74 -2.19 -5.55
N GLY A 57 11.66 -2.42 -4.60
CA GLY A 57 11.66 -1.76 -3.29
C GLY A 57 10.84 -2.56 -2.30
N ILE A 58 9.66 -2.04 -1.93
CA ILE A 58 8.73 -2.71 -1.02
C ILE A 58 7.44 -3.03 -1.76
N ILE A 59 6.95 -4.25 -1.59
CA ILE A 59 5.65 -4.72 -2.06
C ILE A 59 4.74 -4.87 -0.84
N LEU A 60 3.59 -4.21 -0.88
CA LEU A 60 2.57 -4.24 0.15
C LEU A 60 1.35 -4.98 -0.38
N THR A 61 0.80 -5.89 0.43
CA THR A 61 -0.45 -6.59 0.11
C THR A 61 -1.60 -5.95 0.87
N ILE A 62 -2.66 -5.59 0.16
CA ILE A 62 -3.91 -5.06 0.70
C ILE A 62 -5.10 -5.93 0.27
N SER A 63 -6.19 -5.92 1.03
CA SER A 63 -7.37 -6.71 0.70
C SER A 63 -8.11 -6.19 -0.53
N GLN A 64 -8.80 -7.08 -1.25
CA GLN A 64 -9.73 -6.67 -2.31
C GLN A 64 -10.80 -5.72 -1.80
N ASP A 65 -11.33 -6.00 -0.60
CA ASP A 65 -12.36 -5.19 0.02
C ASP A 65 -11.91 -3.72 0.21
N ALA A 66 -10.65 -3.51 0.61
CA ALA A 66 -10.08 -2.18 0.68
C ALA A 66 -10.02 -1.50 -0.70
N VAL A 67 -9.63 -2.24 -1.75
CA VAL A 67 -9.60 -1.72 -3.13
C VAL A 67 -10.99 -1.35 -3.62
N GLU A 68 -11.99 -2.19 -3.36
CA GLU A 68 -13.38 -1.92 -3.73
C GLU A 68 -13.94 -0.72 -2.96
N THR A 69 -13.57 -0.57 -1.69
CA THR A 69 -13.96 0.60 -0.89
C THR A 69 -13.33 1.88 -1.42
N LEU A 70 -12.03 1.86 -1.76
CA LEU A 70 -11.35 2.98 -2.43
C LEU A 70 -12.03 3.33 -3.76
N ARG A 71 -12.38 2.32 -4.56
CA ARG A 71 -13.11 2.50 -5.83
C ARG A 71 -14.47 3.16 -5.62
N ARG A 72 -15.23 2.74 -4.60
CA ARG A 72 -16.52 3.36 -4.22
C ARG A 72 -16.37 4.80 -3.76
N ALA A 73 -15.23 5.15 -3.18
CA ALA A 73 -14.86 6.52 -2.82
C ALA A 73 -14.23 7.32 -3.99
N GLU A 74 -14.29 6.79 -5.21
CA GLU A 74 -13.70 7.38 -6.43
C GLU A 74 -12.16 7.56 -6.38
N ILE A 75 -11.50 6.85 -5.46
CA ILE A 75 -10.04 6.80 -5.32
C ILE A 75 -9.52 5.64 -6.17
N ALA A 76 -9.14 5.95 -7.41
CA ALA A 76 -8.50 4.97 -8.29
C ALA A 76 -7.02 4.82 -7.95
N LEU A 77 -6.55 3.59 -7.67
CA LEU A 77 -5.12 3.30 -7.45
C LEU A 77 -4.24 3.77 -8.61
N THR A 78 -4.75 3.73 -9.85
CA THR A 78 -4.08 4.26 -11.05
C THR A 78 -3.79 5.76 -11.00
N LYS A 79 -4.55 6.54 -10.23
CA LYS A 79 -4.33 7.98 -10.04
C LYS A 79 -3.35 8.29 -8.91
N LEU A 80 -2.98 7.29 -8.12
CA LEU A 80 -2.05 7.42 -6.99
C LEU A 80 -0.60 7.04 -7.38
N TYR A 81 -0.36 6.75 -8.65
CA TYR A 81 0.98 6.49 -9.15
C TYR A 81 1.84 7.75 -9.00
N GLY A 82 3.00 7.59 -8.35
CA GLY A 82 3.91 8.69 -8.07
C GLY A 82 3.45 9.62 -6.96
N THR A 83 2.36 9.31 -6.24
CA THR A 83 1.94 10.10 -5.07
C THR A 83 2.51 9.53 -3.77
N GLU A 84 2.77 10.43 -2.83
CA GLU A 84 3.18 10.07 -1.48
C GLU A 84 1.96 9.69 -0.65
N ILE A 85 1.91 8.43 -0.21
CA ILE A 85 0.84 7.89 0.61
C ILE A 85 1.36 7.81 2.04
N PRO A 86 0.82 8.59 2.99
CA PRO A 86 1.29 8.51 4.37
C PRO A 86 1.09 7.12 4.97
N ILE A 87 2.06 6.71 5.77
CA ILE A 87 2.01 5.47 6.55
C ILE A 87 1.77 5.85 8.00
N GLU A 88 0.76 5.23 8.60
CA GLU A 88 0.50 5.28 10.02
C GLU A 88 0.79 3.90 10.62
N SER A 89 1.77 3.82 11.52
CA SER A 89 2.02 2.58 12.23
C SER A 89 0.92 2.35 13.25
N ALA A 90 0.39 1.13 13.31
CA ALA A 90 -0.49 0.74 14.41
C ALA A 90 0.33 0.89 15.72
N ALA A 91 -0.10 1.82 16.58
CA ALA A 91 0.45 1.93 17.92
C ALA A 91 0.27 0.58 18.60
N GLN A 92 1.37 0.05 19.15
CA GLN A 92 1.33 -1.13 20.01
C GLN A 92 0.41 -0.92 21.20
#